data_AF-A0A949BUQ6-F1
#
_entry.id   AF-A0A949BUQ6-F1
#
_cell.length_a   1.000
_cell.length_b   1.000
_cell.length_c   1.000
_cell.angle_alpha   90.00
_cell.angle_beta   90.00
_cell.angle_gamma   90.00
#
_symmetry.space_group_name_H-M   'P 1'
#
loop_
_entity.id
_entity.type
_entity.pdbx_description
1 polymer ?
#
loop_
_entity_poly.entity_id
_entity_poly.type
_entity_poly.pdbx_seq_one_letter_code
_entity_poly.pdbx_strand_id
1 'polypeptide(L)'
;MKYSKKNKLKYEGLSKNEIYLISRAEYENQKLITREFTSKLFNNNKKTDNILDNLTRKGRLLQIEKGKYFVVPIKAPNQLWMPNEFIAAKYWIGDAPYYIGYFTMYNYWGFTDQIPQTI
;
A
#
# COMPACT_ATOMS: atom_id res chain seq x y z
N MET A 1 11.83 14.87 19.12
CA MET A 1 10.98 13.72 18.76
C MET A 1 11.71 12.44 19.20
N LYS A 2 11.30 11.83 20.32
CA LYS A 2 11.99 10.66 20.89
C LYS A 2 11.60 9.43 20.08
N TYR A 3 12.54 8.86 19.32
CA TYR A 3 12.37 7.56 18.68
C TYR A 3 12.10 6.51 19.76
N SER A 4 10.85 6.06 19.87
CA SER A 4 10.46 4.96 20.74
C SER A 4 11.20 3.70 20.29
N LYS A 5 12.08 3.20 21.18
CA LYS A 5 13.07 2.13 20.98
C LYS A 5 12.47 0.73 20.75
N LYS A 6 11.20 0.59 20.37
CA LYS A 6 10.48 -0.71 20.45
C LYS A 6 10.22 -1.47 19.15
N ASN A 7 10.55 -0.94 17.97
CA ASN A 7 10.60 -1.72 16.73
C ASN A 7 11.85 -1.35 15.94
N LYS A 8 12.96 -2.06 16.15
CA LYS A 8 14.06 -2.05 15.17
C LYS A 8 13.48 -2.69 13.90
N LEU A 9 13.06 -1.88 12.95
CA LEU A 9 12.66 -2.32 11.61
C LEU A 9 13.87 -3.04 11.00
N LYS A 10 13.80 -4.37 10.97
CA LYS A 10 14.80 -5.21 10.33
C LYS A 10 14.30 -5.46 8.92
N TYR A 11 15.06 -4.99 7.93
CA TYR A 11 14.85 -5.43 6.55
C TYR A 11 14.90 -6.96 6.52
N GLU A 12 13.77 -7.58 6.22
CA GLU A 12 13.69 -9.03 6.03
C GLU A 12 14.11 -9.40 4.61
N GLY A 13 14.73 -10.57 4.47
CA GLY A 13 15.09 -11.11 3.16
C GLY A 13 13.86 -11.38 2.30
N LEU A 14 13.96 -11.05 1.01
CA LEU A 14 12.95 -11.34 0.00
C LEU A 14 13.42 -12.53 -0.86
N SER A 15 12.55 -13.50 -1.07
CA SER A 15 12.72 -14.59 -2.01
C SER A 15 12.66 -14.08 -3.45
N LYS A 16 13.12 -14.90 -4.40
CA LYS A 16 13.10 -14.56 -5.83
C LYS A 16 11.70 -14.21 -6.34
N ASN A 17 10.67 -14.93 -5.91
CA ASN A 17 9.28 -14.66 -6.33
C ASN A 17 8.75 -13.34 -5.72
N GLU A 18 9.12 -13.04 -4.49
CA GLU A 18 8.73 -11.80 -3.81
C GLU A 18 9.37 -10.57 -4.48
N ILE A 19 10.67 -10.66 -4.79
CA ILE A 19 11.39 -9.61 -5.54
C ILE A 19 10.77 -9.46 -6.93
N TYR A 20 10.47 -10.56 -7.62
CA TYR A 20 9.83 -10.53 -8.93
C TYR A 20 8.49 -9.81 -8.90
N LEU A 21 7.63 -10.12 -7.92
CA LEU A 21 6.32 -9.45 -7.79
C LEU A 21 6.46 -7.94 -7.59
N ILE A 22 7.33 -7.52 -6.65
CA ILE A 22 7.53 -6.09 -6.34
C ILE A 22 8.12 -5.36 -7.55
N SER A 23 9.21 -5.89 -8.11
CA SER A 23 9.88 -5.26 -9.27
C SER A 23 8.96 -5.18 -10.48
N ARG A 24 8.15 -6.21 -10.75
CA ARG A 24 7.17 -6.20 -11.83
C ARG A 24 6.07 -5.17 -11.60
N ALA A 25 5.54 -5.09 -10.37
CA ALA A 25 4.52 -4.10 -10.02
C ALA A 25 5.05 -2.67 -10.15
N GLU A 26 6.29 -2.40 -9.70
CA GLU A 26 6.91 -1.09 -9.86
C GLU A 26 7.18 -0.74 -11.33
N TYR A 27 7.69 -1.69 -12.12
CA TYR A 27 7.93 -1.52 -13.56
C TYR A 27 6.64 -1.18 -14.32
N GLU A 28 5.55 -1.88 -14.02
CA GLU A 28 4.24 -1.63 -14.61
C GLU A 28 3.50 -0.43 -14.00
N ASN A 29 4.12 0.29 -13.06
CA ASN A 29 3.50 1.39 -12.30
C ASN A 29 2.18 1.00 -11.64
N GLN A 30 2.03 -0.27 -11.24
CA GLN A 30 0.86 -0.78 -10.53
C GLN A 30 0.78 -0.09 -9.17
N LYS A 31 -0.23 0.76 -9.00
CA LYS A 31 -0.50 1.43 -7.71
C LYS A 31 -1.07 0.44 -6.69
N LEU A 32 -1.75 -0.60 -7.15
CA LEU A 32 -2.40 -1.60 -6.32
C LEU A 32 -2.06 -3.00 -6.84
N ILE A 33 -1.56 -3.86 -5.97
CA ILE A 33 -1.45 -5.30 -6.23
C ILE A 33 -2.75 -5.95 -5.80
N THR A 34 -3.38 -6.67 -6.73
CA THR A 34 -4.51 -7.54 -6.43
C THR A 34 -4.10 -9.00 -6.35
N ARG A 35 -4.89 -9.81 -5.65
CA ARG A 35 -4.72 -11.27 -5.67
C ARG A 35 -4.79 -11.82 -7.09
N GLU A 36 -5.68 -11.29 -7.91
CA GLU A 36 -5.85 -11.68 -9.31
C GLU A 36 -4.61 -11.37 -10.15
N PHE A 37 -4.04 -10.16 -10.00
CA PHE A 37 -2.79 -9.78 -10.65
C PHE A 37 -1.65 -10.75 -10.30
N THR A 38 -1.52 -11.06 -9.01
CA THR A 38 -0.48 -11.97 -8.51
C THR A 38 -0.70 -13.39 -9.00
N SER A 39 -1.96 -13.85 -9.03
CA SER A 39 -2.33 -15.17 -9.54
C SER A 39 -1.95 -15.35 -11.00
N LYS A 40 -2.16 -14.33 -11.84
CA LYS A 40 -1.75 -14.32 -13.26
C LYS A 40 -0.25 -14.46 -13.46
N LEU A 41 0.57 -14.00 -12.52
CA LEU A 41 2.04 -14.09 -12.61
C LEU A 41 2.59 -15.46 -12.19
N PHE A 42 1.93 -16.14 -11.25
CA PHE A 42 2.46 -17.37 -10.64
C PHE A 42 1.66 -18.64 -10.94
N ASN A 43 0.47 -18.52 -11.54
CA ASN A 43 -0.44 -19.61 -11.93
C ASN A 43 -0.67 -20.68 -10.84
N ASN A 44 -0.59 -20.28 -9.57
CA ASN A 44 -0.74 -21.17 -8.42
C ASN A 44 -1.32 -20.39 -7.23
N ASN A 45 -2.52 -20.81 -6.79
CA ASN A 45 -3.26 -20.15 -5.71
C ASN A 45 -2.50 -20.14 -4.38
N LYS A 46 -2.04 -21.31 -3.92
CA LYS A 46 -1.32 -21.43 -2.64
C LYS A 46 -0.04 -20.60 -2.65
N LYS A 47 0.70 -20.62 -3.76
CA LYS A 47 1.91 -19.80 -3.93
C LYS A 47 1.58 -18.30 -3.91
N THR A 48 0.50 -17.89 -4.57
CA THR A 48 0.02 -16.50 -4.59
C THR A 48 -0.31 -16.02 -3.19
N ASP A 49 -1.11 -16.78 -2.45
CA ASP A 49 -1.54 -16.42 -1.09
C ASP A 49 -0.33 -16.34 -0.15
N ASN A 50 0.60 -17.30 -0.24
CA ASN A 50 1.84 -17.28 0.55
C ASN A 50 2.73 -16.08 0.22
N ILE A 51 2.84 -15.66 -1.04
CA ILE A 51 3.67 -14.50 -1.42
C ILE A 51 3.05 -13.21 -0.86
N LEU A 52 1.74 -13.04 -1.01
CA LEU A 52 1.03 -11.86 -0.51
C LEU A 52 1.12 -11.75 1.01
N ASP A 53 0.90 -12.87 1.72
CA ASP A 53 1.01 -12.93 3.18
C ASP A 53 2.43 -12.61 3.65
N ASN A 54 3.44 -13.25 3.06
CA ASN A 54 4.83 -13.01 3.43
C ASN A 54 5.26 -11.56 3.18
N LEU A 55 4.91 -10.98 2.04
CA LEU A 55 5.23 -9.58 1.75
C LEU A 55 4.50 -8.61 2.70
N THR A 56 3.26 -8.92 3.07
CA THR A 56 2.50 -8.12 4.04
C THR A 56 3.15 -8.19 5.42
N ARG A 57 3.50 -9.39 5.91
CA ARG A 57 4.22 -9.59 7.18
C ARG A 57 5.59 -8.88 7.18
N LYS A 58 6.27 -8.86 6.04
CA LYS A 58 7.56 -8.17 5.85
C LYS A 58 7.46 -6.65 5.69
N GLY A 59 6.25 -6.08 5.75
CA GLY A 59 6.04 -4.63 5.55
C GLY A 59 6.36 -4.16 4.13
N ARG A 60 6.28 -5.04 3.13
CA ARG A 60 6.43 -4.69 1.71
C ARG A 60 5.10 -4.44 1.00
N LEU A 61 4.01 -4.93 1.60
CA LEU A 61 2.66 -4.66 1.17
C LEU A 61 1.86 -4.08 2.34
N LEU A 62 1.01 -3.10 2.05
CA LEU A 62 0.01 -2.59 2.97
C LEU A 62 -1.35 -3.06 2.51
N GLN A 63 -2.01 -3.89 3.31
CA GLN A 63 -3.34 -4.38 2.99
C GLN A 63 -4.38 -3.28 3.25
N ILE A 64 -5.21 -2.98 2.25
CA ILE A 64 -6.35 -2.07 2.40
C ILE A 64 -7.68 -2.80 2.49
N GLU A 65 -7.78 -3.93 1.79
CA GLU A 65 -8.93 -4.81 1.77
C GLU A 65 -8.42 -6.23 1.52
N LYS A 66 -9.23 -7.24 1.80
CA LYS A 66 -8.90 -8.62 1.43
C LYS A 66 -8.61 -8.71 -0.08
N GLY A 67 -7.38 -9.10 -0.42
CA GLY A 67 -6.96 -9.26 -1.81
C GLY A 67 -6.51 -7.98 -2.52
N LYS A 68 -6.47 -6.82 -1.83
CA LYS A 68 -5.97 -5.54 -2.37
C LYS A 68 -4.86 -4.98 -1.47
N TYR A 69 -3.72 -4.68 -2.09
CA TYR A 69 -2.52 -4.30 -1.37
C TYR A 69 -1.81 -3.13 -2.06
N PHE A 70 -1.40 -2.12 -1.30
CA PHE A 70 -0.44 -1.14 -1.79
C PHE A 70 0.98 -1.69 -1.74
N VAL A 71 1.78 -1.40 -2.76
CA VAL A 71 3.21 -1.71 -2.78
C VAL A 71 3.97 -0.65 -2.01
N VAL A 72 4.69 -1.07 -0.97
CA VAL A 72 5.69 -0.21 -0.34
C VAL A 72 6.90 -0.13 -1.29
N PRO A 73 7.23 1.04 -1.85
CA PRO A 73 8.30 1.16 -2.84
C PRO A 73 9.64 0.70 -2.29
N ILE A 74 10.50 0.09 -3.12
CA ILE A 74 11.88 -0.27 -2.73
C ILE A 74 12.66 0.96 -2.25
N LYS A 75 12.42 2.12 -2.86
CA LYS A 75 13.01 3.41 -2.47
C LYS A 75 12.51 3.97 -1.12
N ALA A 76 11.51 3.36 -0.48
CA ALA A 76 10.99 3.84 0.79
C ALA A 76 11.99 3.53 1.93
N PRO A 77 12.59 4.54 2.57
CA PRO A 77 13.54 4.32 3.65
C PRO A 77 12.83 3.64 4.82
N ASN A 78 13.47 2.61 5.37
CA ASN A 78 12.95 1.81 6.49
C ASN A 78 11.58 1.18 6.22
N GLN A 79 11.18 1.04 4.95
CA GLN A 79 9.83 0.56 4.56
C GLN A 79 8.70 1.44 5.12
N LEU A 80 9.01 2.68 5.53
CA LEU A 80 8.03 3.65 5.99
C LEU A 80 7.50 4.39 4.78
N TRP A 81 6.28 4.05 4.40
CA TRP A 81 5.57 4.68 3.30
C TRP A 81 4.08 4.49 3.46
N MET A 82 3.31 5.50 3.08
CA MET A 82 1.86 5.40 2.88
C MET A 82 1.51 6.17 1.61
N PRO A 83 0.48 5.73 0.88
CA PRO A 83 -0.08 6.55 -0.19
C PRO A 83 -0.68 7.82 0.41
N ASN A 84 -0.83 8.85 -0.42
CA ASN A 84 -1.69 9.98 -0.07
C ASN A 84 -3.12 9.49 0.19
N GLU A 85 -3.77 10.10 1.17
CA GLU A 85 -5.10 9.79 1.64
C GLU A 85 -6.17 9.79 0.53
N PHE A 86 -6.09 10.70 -0.43
CA PHE A 86 -7.03 10.75 -1.56
C PHE A 86 -6.83 9.56 -2.49
N ILE A 87 -5.58 9.14 -2.69
CA ILE A 87 -5.24 7.94 -3.46
C ILE A 87 -5.70 6.68 -2.71
N ALA A 88 -5.50 6.65 -1.40
CA ALA A 88 -5.98 5.56 -0.55
C ALA A 88 -7.50 5.39 -0.66
N ALA A 89 -8.25 6.47 -0.50
CA ALA A 89 -9.70 6.49 -0.64
C ALA A 89 -10.16 5.99 -2.01
N LYS A 90 -9.53 6.48 -3.10
CA LYS A 90 -9.83 6.04 -4.47
C LYS A 90 -9.71 4.53 -4.64
N TYR A 91 -8.61 3.93 -4.20
CA TYR A 91 -8.40 2.50 -4.39
C TYR A 91 -9.20 1.63 -3.42
N TRP A 92 -9.57 2.19 -2.27
CA TRP A 92 -10.46 1.51 -1.34
C TRP A 92 -11.89 1.45 -1.89
N ILE A 93 -12.45 2.58 -2.33
CA ILE A 93 -13.81 2.66 -2.87
C ILE A 93 -13.94 1.95 -4.23
N GLY A 94 -12.90 1.99 -5.05
CA GLY A 94 -12.92 1.39 -6.39
C GLY A 94 -13.80 2.19 -7.36
N ASP A 95 -14.75 1.51 -8.01
CA ASP A 95 -15.58 2.10 -9.08
C ASP A 95 -16.89 2.71 -8.57
N ALA A 96 -17.18 2.61 -7.28
CA ALA A 96 -18.38 3.22 -6.72
C ALA A 96 -18.27 4.76 -6.76
N PRO A 97 -19.36 5.48 -7.07
CA PRO A 97 -19.35 6.94 -7.05
C PRO A 97 -19.13 7.45 -5.62
N TYR A 98 -18.20 8.38 -5.44
CA TYR A 98 -17.91 9.00 -4.15
C TYR A 98 -17.42 10.44 -4.34
N TYR A 99 -17.47 11.22 -3.25
CA TYR A 99 -16.83 12.52 -3.15
C TYR A 99 -16.19 12.66 -1.77
N ILE A 100 -15.20 13.54 -1.65
CA ILE A 100 -14.54 13.85 -0.39
C ILE A 100 -15.06 15.21 0.07
N GLY A 101 -15.78 15.22 1.18
CA GLY A 101 -16.54 16.37 1.65
C GLY A 101 -15.99 17.01 2.93
N TYR A 102 -16.81 17.88 3.51
CA TYR A 102 -16.60 18.50 4.82
C TYR A 102 -15.22 19.17 4.97
N PHE A 103 -14.51 18.85 6.04
CA PHE A 103 -13.34 19.55 6.50
C PHE A 103 -12.14 19.34 5.57
N THR A 104 -12.03 18.14 4.98
CA THR A 104 -11.00 17.83 3.99
C THR A 104 -11.19 18.65 2.72
N MET A 105 -12.43 18.84 2.28
CA MET A 105 -12.76 19.73 1.17
C MET A 105 -12.41 21.19 1.50
N TYR A 106 -12.80 21.69 2.69
CA TYR A 106 -12.48 23.07 3.07
C TYR A 106 -10.96 23.32 3.12
N ASN A 107 -10.20 22.38 3.67
CA ASN A 107 -8.75 22.50 3.70
C ASN A 107 -8.14 22.46 2.30
N TYR A 108 -8.60 21.54 1.43
CA TYR A 108 -8.12 21.43 0.05
C TYR A 108 -8.31 22.72 -0.76
N TRP A 109 -9.42 23.41 -0.58
CA TRP A 109 -9.72 24.68 -1.27
C TRP A 109 -9.21 25.94 -0.55
N GLY A 110 -8.48 25.80 0.55
CA GLY A 110 -7.93 26.93 1.30
C GLY A 110 -8.97 27.72 2.11
N PHE A 111 -10.13 27.12 2.39
CA PHE A 111 -11.16 27.70 3.26
C PHE A 111 -10.84 27.51 4.76
N THR A 112 -9.84 26.69 5.09
CA THR A 112 -9.30 26.56 6.46
C THR A 112 -7.82 26.18 6.46
N ASP A 113 -7.04 26.79 7.35
CA ASP A 113 -5.63 26.46 7.60
C ASP A 113 -5.46 25.23 8.50
N GLN A 114 -6.56 24.74 9.11
CA GLN A 114 -6.52 23.59 10.00
C GLN A 114 -6.36 22.29 9.19
N ILE A 115 -5.38 21.46 9.58
CA ILE A 115 -5.06 20.19 8.90
C ILE A 115 -6.03 19.09 9.35
N PRO A 116 -6.85 18.52 8.45
CA PRO A 116 -7.73 17.39 8.75
C PRO A 116 -6.95 16.18 9.27
N GLN A 117 -7.49 15.52 10.30
CA GLN A 117 -6.91 14.30 10.85
C GLN A 117 -7.59 13.03 10.31
N THR A 118 -8.66 13.16 9.51
CA THR A 118 -9.47 12.04 9.00
C THR A 118 -10.10 12.44 7.66
N ILE A 119 -10.32 11.46 6.79
CA ILE A 119 -10.96 11.60 5.47
C ILE A 119 -12.12 10.62 5.41
#